data_AF-A0A1S6XWF6-F1
#
_entry.id   AF-A0A1S6XWF6-F1
#
_cell.length_a   1.000
_cell.length_b   1.000
_cell.length_c   1.000
_cell.angle_alpha   90.00
_cell.angle_beta   90.00
_cell.angle_gamma   90.00
#
_symmetry.space_group_name_H-M   'P 1'
#
loop_
_entity.id
_entity.type
_entity.pdbx_description
1 polymer ?
#
loop_
_entity_poly.entity_id
_entity_poly.type
_entity_poly.pdbx_seq_one_letter_code
_entity_poly.pdbx_strand_id
1 'polypeptide(L)'
;YFALMIRGDLASDKPTGDLASGKPTGDLASDKPTGDLASDKPTGDLASDKPTGDLASDKPTGDLASDKPTGDLASDKPTGDLASDKPAGDLASDKPTGDLASDKPTGDLASDKPTGDLASDKPTGDLASDKPTGDLASDKPTGDLTSDKPTGDLASDKPTGDLASDKPTGDLASDKPTGDLASDKPTGDLASDKPTGDLASDKPTGDLASDKPTGDLASDKPTVPKHLKTRINDYKYAYYKSSIQKYPQQHHIYITKNV
;
A
#
# COMPACT_ATOMS: atom_id res chain seq x y z
N TYR A 1 22.44 -16.76 17.99
CA TYR A 1 23.29 -16.34 16.86
C TYR A 1 24.04 -17.51 16.24
N PHE A 2 23.38 -18.21 15.31
CA PHE A 2 24.07 -19.02 14.31
C PHE A 2 24.22 -18.15 13.06
N ALA A 3 25.45 -17.84 12.65
CA ALA A 3 25.69 -17.24 11.34
C ALA A 3 25.62 -18.36 10.29
N LEU A 4 24.50 -18.43 9.57
CA LEU A 4 24.26 -19.47 8.58
C LEU A 4 24.49 -18.90 7.18
N MET A 5 25.45 -19.45 6.44
CA MET A 5 25.62 -19.15 5.02
C MET A 5 24.73 -20.12 4.23
N ILE A 6 23.47 -19.72 4.00
CA ILE A 6 22.53 -20.47 3.16
C ILE A 6 22.94 -20.31 1.69
N ARG A 7 23.13 -21.42 0.98
CA ARG A 7 23.26 -21.47 -0.48
C ARG A 7 22.28 -22.51 -1.03
N GLY A 8 21.32 -22.05 -1.83
CA GLY A 8 20.27 -22.87 -2.43
C GLY A 8 18.94 -22.75 -1.70
N ASP A 9 17.89 -23.28 -2.32
CA ASP A 9 16.52 -23.16 -1.80
C ASP A 9 16.35 -23.99 -0.53
N LEU A 10 15.67 -23.42 0.45
CA LEU A 10 15.42 -24.05 1.74
C LEU A 10 13.93 -24.04 2.06
N ALA A 11 13.43 -25.20 2.47
CA ALA A 11 12.12 -25.34 3.07
C ALA A 11 12.29 -25.84 4.51
N SER A 12 11.69 -25.16 5.49
CA SER A 12 11.73 -25.58 6.89
C SER A 12 10.35 -25.53 7.53
N ASP A 13 10.06 -26.49 8.41
CA ASP A 13 8.83 -26.55 9.19
C ASP A 13 9.19 -26.31 10.67
N LYS A 14 8.72 -25.17 11.21
CA LYS A 14 8.91 -24.68 12.58
C LYS A 14 10.36 -24.48 13.03
N PRO A 15 11.22 -23.76 12.27
CA PRO A 15 12.54 -23.39 12.81
C PRO A 15 12.37 -22.46 14.02
N THR A 16 13.27 -22.58 15.01
CA THR A 16 13.22 -21.78 16.23
C THR A 16 14.57 -21.09 16.50
N GLY A 17 14.52 -19.83 16.91
CA GLY A 17 15.63 -19.03 17.39
C GLY A 17 16.09 -17.94 16.41
N ASP A 18 16.70 -16.90 16.96
CA ASP A 18 17.07 -15.72 16.18
C ASP A 18 18.19 -16.03 15.19
N LEU A 19 18.00 -15.56 13.96
CA LEU A 19 18.89 -15.79 12.85
C LEU A 19 19.44 -14.47 12.32
N ALA A 20 20.75 -14.42 12.14
CA ALA A 20 21.42 -13.32 11.47
C ALA A 20 22.23 -13.89 10.31
N SER A 21 21.98 -13.39 9.11
CA SER A 21 22.69 -13.79 7.90
C SER A 21 23.27 -12.58 7.18
N GLY A 22 24.41 -12.77 6.52
CA GLY A 22 24.95 -11.77 5.61
C GLY A 22 24.16 -11.83 4.31
N LYS A 23 24.74 -12.50 3.31
CA LYS A 23 24.24 -12.58 1.94
C LYS A 23 23.72 -14.00 1.62
N PRO A 24 22.62 -14.48 2.23
CA PRO A 24 22.06 -15.77 1.84
C PRO A 24 21.53 -15.68 0.40
N THR A 25 21.62 -16.78 -0.34
CA THR A 25 21.13 -16.86 -1.72
C THR A 25 20.27 -18.11 -1.90
N GLY A 26 19.09 -17.96 -2.50
CA GLY A 26 18.11 -19.03 -2.75
C GLY A 26 16.76 -18.68 -2.13
N ASP A 27 15.72 -19.35 -2.62
CA ASP A 27 14.36 -19.11 -2.15
C ASP A 27 14.15 -19.78 -0.78
N LEU A 28 13.47 -19.11 0.14
CA LEU A 28 13.19 -19.62 1.47
C LEU A 28 11.68 -19.74 1.69
N ALA A 29 11.24 -20.95 2.01
CA ALA A 29 9.88 -21.22 2.46
C ALA A 29 9.91 -21.70 3.92
N SER A 30 9.07 -21.12 4.77
CA SER A 30 8.96 -21.54 6.18
C SER A 30 7.51 -21.63 6.65
N ASP A 31 7.19 -22.67 7.41
CA ASP A 31 5.92 -22.79 8.15
C ASP A 31 6.21 -22.57 9.64
N LYS A 32 5.56 -21.57 10.24
CA LYS A 32 5.63 -21.17 11.65
C LYS A 32 7.07 -20.99 12.20
N PRO A 33 7.97 -20.25 11.52
CA PRO A 33 9.27 -19.92 12.13
C PRO A 33 9.06 -19.05 13.37
N THR A 34 9.91 -19.22 14.38
CA THR A 34 9.88 -18.40 15.60
C THR A 34 11.27 -17.82 15.90
N GLY A 35 11.32 -16.54 16.28
CA GLY A 35 12.55 -15.79 16.54
C GLY A 35 12.78 -14.70 15.50
N ASP A 36 13.63 -13.74 15.85
CA ASP A 36 13.87 -12.57 14.99
C ASP A 36 14.82 -12.94 13.84
N LEU A 37 14.57 -12.38 12.66
CA LEU A 37 15.40 -12.59 11.47
C LEU A 37 16.01 -11.27 11.01
N ALA A 38 17.34 -11.25 10.92
CA ALA A 38 18.10 -10.14 10.36
C ALA A 38 18.94 -10.61 9.16
N SER A 39 18.87 -9.91 8.02
CA SER A 39 19.65 -10.25 6.81
C SER A 39 20.28 -9.04 6.12
N ASP A 40 21.52 -9.17 5.63
CA ASP A 40 22.22 -8.14 4.84
C ASP A 40 22.44 -8.55 3.36
N LYS A 41 21.54 -8.10 2.49
CA LYS A 41 21.47 -8.40 1.06
C LYS A 41 21.13 -9.87 0.78
N PRO A 42 20.02 -10.40 1.34
CA PRO A 42 19.52 -11.70 0.89
C PRO A 42 19.08 -11.61 -0.58
N THR A 43 19.23 -12.71 -1.33
CA THR A 43 18.74 -12.82 -2.71
C THR A 43 17.92 -14.09 -2.87
N GLY A 44 16.72 -13.96 -3.41
CA GLY A 44 15.73 -15.04 -3.54
C GLY A 44 14.42 -14.63 -2.88
N ASP A 45 13.36 -15.34 -3.24
CA ASP A 45 12.03 -15.06 -2.73
C ASP A 45 11.86 -15.65 -1.32
N LEU A 46 11.15 -14.94 -0.45
CA LEU A 46 10.86 -15.39 0.91
C LEU A 46 9.35 -15.57 1.08
N ALA A 47 8.92 -16.79 1.37
CA ALA A 47 7.55 -17.13 1.73
C ALA A 47 7.47 -17.66 3.17
N SER A 48 6.58 -17.10 3.98
CA SER A 48 6.37 -17.58 5.35
C SER A 48 4.89 -17.70 5.72
N ASP A 49 4.51 -18.81 6.35
CA ASP A 49 3.19 -18.99 6.98
C ASP A 49 3.33 -18.85 8.49
N LYS A 50 2.64 -17.89 9.10
CA LYS A 50 2.60 -17.59 10.54
C LYS A 50 3.98 -17.42 11.19
N PRO A 51 4.93 -16.62 10.63
CA PRO A 51 6.16 -16.32 11.34
C PRO A 51 5.87 -15.54 12.63
N THR A 52 6.66 -15.78 13.68
CA THR A 52 6.62 -15.00 14.93
C THR A 52 7.99 -14.45 15.26
N GLY A 53 8.11 -13.14 15.41
CA GLY A 53 9.36 -12.42 15.59
C GLY A 53 9.51 -11.32 14.56
N ASP A 54 10.41 -10.39 14.83
CA ASP A 54 10.63 -9.24 13.95
C ASP A 54 11.51 -9.64 12.75
N LEU A 55 11.22 -9.07 11.59
CA LEU A 55 12.02 -9.27 10.37
C LEU A 55 12.65 -7.95 9.95
N ALA A 56 13.98 -7.91 9.92
CA ALA A 56 14.76 -6.77 9.45
C ALA A 56 15.68 -7.16 8.29
N SER A 57 15.62 -6.43 7.17
CA SER A 57 16.47 -6.70 6.01
C SER A 57 17.12 -5.44 5.42
N ASP A 58 18.43 -5.48 5.16
CA ASP A 58 19.12 -4.45 4.37
C ASP A 58 19.27 -4.95 2.92
N LYS A 59 18.67 -4.25 1.97
CA LYS A 59 18.72 -4.48 0.51
C LYS A 59 18.34 -5.92 0.08
N PRO A 60 17.21 -6.50 0.53
CA PRO A 60 16.76 -7.77 -0.01
C PRO A 60 16.44 -7.65 -1.50
N THR A 61 16.70 -8.71 -2.25
CA THR A 61 16.30 -8.84 -3.66
C THR A 61 15.48 -10.11 -3.82
N GLY A 62 14.26 -10.00 -4.32
CA GLY A 62 13.27 -11.07 -4.39
C GLY A 62 11.96 -10.64 -3.75
N ASP A 63 10.89 -11.37 -4.05
CA ASP A 63 9.57 -11.08 -3.53
C ASP A 63 9.43 -11.62 -2.09
N LEU A 64 8.72 -10.87 -1.24
CA LEU A 64 8.42 -11.28 0.13
C LEU A 64 6.92 -11.49 0.29
N ALA A 65 6.53 -12.71 0.63
CA ALA A 65 5.15 -13.08 0.93
C ALA A 65 5.02 -13.63 2.35
N SER A 66 4.09 -13.09 3.14
CA SER A 66 3.83 -13.60 4.50
C SER A 66 2.33 -13.75 4.77
N ASP A 67 1.91 -14.93 5.23
CA ASP A 67 0.57 -15.16 5.80
C ASP A 67 0.63 -15.07 7.33
N LYS A 68 -0.17 -14.20 7.93
CA LYS A 68 -0.31 -13.96 9.38
C LYS A 68 1.01 -13.78 10.14
N PRO A 69 1.96 -12.94 9.70
CA PRO A 69 3.13 -12.66 10.50
C PRO A 69 2.75 -11.98 11.82
N THR A 70 3.48 -12.28 12.88
CA THR A 70 3.40 -11.58 14.17
C THR A 70 4.77 -11.02 14.49
N GLY A 71 4.86 -9.70 14.65
CA GLY A 71 6.11 -8.96 14.77
C GLY A 71 6.24 -7.90 13.68
N ASP A 72 7.17 -6.98 13.85
CA ASP A 72 7.36 -5.86 12.96
C ASP A 72 8.20 -6.27 11.74
N LEU A 73 7.90 -5.70 10.58
CA LEU A 73 8.66 -5.89 9.35
C LEU A 73 9.33 -4.58 8.95
N ALA A 74 10.66 -4.57 8.92
CA ALA A 74 11.47 -3.43 8.49
C ALA A 74 12.39 -3.80 7.33
N SER A 75 12.39 -3.00 6.25
CA SER A 75 13.31 -3.21 5.13
C SER A 75 13.95 -1.91 4.62
N ASP A 76 15.28 -1.89 4.47
CA ASP A 76 15.99 -0.82 3.75
C ASP A 76 16.24 -1.24 2.31
N LYS A 77 15.75 -0.47 1.34
CA LYS A 77 15.90 -0.67 -0.12
C LYS A 77 15.55 -2.09 -0.62
N PRO A 78 14.39 -2.67 -0.26
CA PRO A 78 13.97 -3.93 -0.87
C PRO A 78 13.76 -3.74 -2.38
N THR A 79 14.11 -4.77 -3.15
CA THR A 79 13.79 -4.88 -4.58
C THR A 79 12.98 -6.15 -4.80
N GLY A 80 11.74 -6.00 -5.24
CA GLY A 80 10.75 -7.08 -5.32
C GLY A 80 9.44 -6.64 -4.68
N ASP A 81 8.39 -7.39 -4.97
CA ASP A 81 7.06 -7.11 -4.43
C ASP A 81 6.96 -7.62 -2.99
N LEU A 82 6.24 -6.89 -2.14
CA LEU A 82 5.95 -7.27 -0.76
C LEU A 82 4.45 -7.47 -0.59
N ALA A 83 4.05 -8.69 -0.21
CA ALA A 83 2.67 -9.08 0.03
C ALA A 83 2.50 -9.65 1.44
N SER A 84 1.52 -9.14 2.20
CA SER A 84 1.20 -9.69 3.52
C SER A 84 -0.30 -9.88 3.74
N ASP A 85 -0.71 -11.07 4.18
CA ASP A 85 -2.09 -11.35 4.63
C ASP A 85 -2.14 -11.33 6.16
N LYS A 86 -2.96 -10.47 6.75
CA LYS A 86 -3.21 -10.31 8.19
C LYS A 86 -1.93 -10.15 9.04
N PRO A 87 -0.98 -9.26 8.70
CA PRO A 87 0.13 -8.97 9.60
C PRO A 87 -0.33 -8.36 10.91
N ALA A 88 0.25 -8.84 12.01
CA ALA A 88 0.09 -8.30 13.35
C ALA A 88 1.43 -7.69 13.78
N GLY A 89 1.60 -6.40 13.50
CA GLY A 89 2.84 -5.65 13.65
C GLY A 89 2.93 -4.53 12.62
N ASP A 90 3.85 -3.60 12.84
CA ASP A 90 4.06 -2.48 11.95
C ASP A 90 4.89 -2.89 10.74
N LEU A 91 4.63 -2.28 9.59
CA LEU A 91 5.36 -2.51 8.35
C LEU A 91 6.04 -1.20 7.92
N ALA A 92 7.37 -1.21 7.93
CA ALA A 92 8.19 -0.06 7.58
C ALA A 92 9.15 -0.37 6.43
N SER A 93 9.19 0.48 5.40
CA SER A 93 10.16 0.33 4.32
C SER A 93 10.83 1.66 3.94
N ASP A 94 12.15 1.67 3.80
CA ASP A 94 12.91 2.78 3.19
C ASP A 94 13.24 2.44 1.74
N LYS A 95 12.82 3.28 0.79
CA LYS A 95 13.06 3.17 -0.66
C LYS A 95 12.74 1.80 -1.27
N PRO A 96 11.56 1.18 -1.01
CA PRO A 96 11.20 -0.05 -1.71
C PRO A 96 11.07 0.18 -3.22
N THR A 97 11.49 -0.80 -3.99
CA THR A 97 11.24 -0.89 -5.44
C THR A 97 10.44 -2.14 -5.71
N GLY A 98 9.18 -1.99 -6.11
CA GLY A 98 8.19 -3.06 -6.22
C GLY A 98 6.86 -2.62 -5.61
N ASP A 99 5.81 -3.39 -5.90
CA ASP A 99 4.49 -3.14 -5.34
C ASP A 99 4.42 -3.63 -3.88
N LEU A 100 3.73 -2.89 -3.03
CA LEU A 100 3.44 -3.27 -1.64
C LEU A 100 1.94 -3.50 -1.47
N ALA A 101 1.55 -4.71 -1.09
CA ALA A 101 0.17 -5.11 -0.91
C ALA A 101 -0.05 -5.71 0.49
N SER A 102 -1.12 -5.29 1.17
CA SER A 102 -1.51 -5.88 2.45
C SER A 102 -3.02 -6.12 2.58
N ASP A 103 -3.42 -7.33 2.99
CA ASP A 103 -4.82 -7.64 3.35
C ASP A 103 -4.96 -7.68 4.87
N LYS A 104 -5.83 -6.85 5.44
CA LYS A 104 -6.16 -6.73 6.87
C LYS A 104 -4.94 -6.58 7.81
N PRO A 105 -3.99 -5.67 7.54
CA PRO A 105 -2.93 -5.40 8.51
C PRO A 105 -3.51 -4.83 9.80
N THR A 106 -2.95 -5.27 10.93
CA THR A 106 -3.17 -4.69 12.25
C THR A 106 -1.83 -4.13 12.72
N GLY A 107 -1.66 -2.83 12.58
CA GLY A 107 -0.38 -2.11 12.70
C GLY A 107 -0.29 -1.00 11.67
N ASP A 108 0.63 -0.08 11.89
CA ASP A 108 0.86 1.05 11.00
C ASP A 108 1.69 0.61 9.78
N LEU A 109 1.42 1.23 8.63
CA LEU A 109 2.20 1.03 7.40
C LEU A 109 2.92 2.34 7.06
N ALA A 110 4.24 2.30 7.05
CA ALA A 110 5.09 3.45 6.76
C ALA A 110 6.05 3.17 5.59
N SER A 111 6.14 4.07 4.62
CA SER A 111 7.08 3.94 3.51
C SER A 111 7.75 5.26 3.11
N ASP A 112 9.09 5.32 3.15
CA ASP A 112 9.88 6.46 2.66
C ASP A 112 10.31 6.21 1.21
N LYS A 113 9.87 7.06 0.27
CA LYS A 113 10.20 7.03 -1.16
C LYS A 113 9.94 5.68 -1.86
N PRO A 114 8.77 5.04 -1.70
CA PRO A 114 8.45 3.84 -2.46
C PRO A 114 8.39 4.14 -3.96
N THR A 115 8.86 3.19 -4.76
CA THR A 115 8.67 3.14 -6.20
C THR A 115 7.88 1.88 -6.55
N GLY A 116 6.62 2.04 -6.92
CA GLY A 116 5.64 0.98 -7.08
C GLY A 116 4.30 1.37 -6.46
N ASP A 117 3.26 0.59 -6.75
CA ASP A 117 1.94 0.84 -6.18
C ASP A 117 1.89 0.36 -4.72
N LEU A 118 1.16 1.08 -3.89
CA LEU A 118 0.90 0.70 -2.49
C LEU A 118 -0.60 0.47 -2.30
N ALA A 119 -0.98 -0.75 -1.95
CA ALA A 119 -2.38 -1.18 -1.85
C ALA A 119 -2.68 -1.85 -0.51
N SER A 120 -3.80 -1.47 0.12
CA SER A 120 -4.23 -2.11 1.37
C SER A 120 -5.74 -2.37 1.42
N ASP A 121 -6.15 -3.59 1.77
CA ASP A 121 -7.55 -3.95 2.05
C ASP A 121 -7.78 -4.02 3.56
N LYS A 122 -8.70 -3.22 4.09
CA LYS A 122 -9.11 -3.14 5.51
C LYS A 122 -7.94 -2.99 6.51
N PRO A 123 -6.98 -2.07 6.30
CA PRO A 123 -5.97 -1.82 7.32
C PRO A 123 -6.60 -1.26 8.60
N THR A 124 -6.06 -1.70 9.72
CA THR A 124 -6.32 -1.13 11.05
C THR A 124 -5.00 -0.58 11.58
N GLY A 125 -4.85 0.73 11.55
CA GLY A 125 -3.59 1.45 11.73
C GLY A 125 -3.44 2.57 10.71
N ASP A 126 -2.49 3.45 10.94
CA ASP A 126 -2.24 4.60 10.07
C ASP A 126 -1.43 4.17 8.84
N LEU A 127 -1.70 4.81 7.70
CA LEU A 127 -0.98 4.62 6.44
C LEU A 127 -0.21 5.89 6.10
N ALA A 128 1.12 5.84 6.14
CA ALA A 128 1.97 7.00 5.90
C ALA A 128 2.97 6.75 4.76
N SER A 129 3.09 7.69 3.82
CA SER A 129 4.14 7.62 2.80
C SER A 129 4.78 8.97 2.46
N ASP A 130 6.12 9.04 2.57
CA ASP A 130 6.92 10.18 2.12
C ASP A 130 7.34 9.99 0.65
N LYS A 131 6.96 10.91 -0.25
CA LYS A 131 7.35 10.90 -1.68
C LYS A 131 7.11 9.57 -2.42
N PRO A 132 5.94 8.92 -2.33
CA PRO A 132 5.67 7.74 -3.14
C PRO A 132 5.67 8.07 -4.63
N THR A 133 6.19 7.14 -5.44
CA THR A 133 6.07 7.14 -6.90
C THR A 133 5.30 5.89 -7.31
N GLY A 134 4.05 6.06 -7.70
CA GLY A 134 3.07 4.99 -7.89
C GLY A 134 1.74 5.36 -7.23
N ASP A 135 0.70 4.58 -7.50
CA ASP A 135 -0.62 4.85 -6.95
C ASP A 135 -0.72 4.31 -5.52
N LEU A 136 -1.44 5.02 -4.65
CA LEU A 136 -1.73 4.61 -3.29
C LEU A 136 -3.24 4.38 -3.13
N ALA A 137 -3.63 3.14 -2.87
CA ALA A 137 -5.02 2.72 -2.82
C ALA A 137 -5.36 2.00 -1.51
N SER A 138 -6.51 2.33 -0.90
CA SER A 138 -7.00 1.62 0.28
C SER A 138 -8.50 1.36 0.27
N ASP A 139 -8.92 0.12 0.55
CA ASP A 139 -10.34 -0.26 0.75
C ASP A 139 -10.64 -0.37 2.25
N LYS A 140 -11.58 0.42 2.76
CA LYS A 140 -12.03 0.46 4.16
C LYS A 140 -10.91 0.60 5.21
N PRO A 141 -9.96 1.53 5.07
CA PRO A 141 -8.99 1.78 6.12
C PRO A 141 -9.65 2.30 7.40
N THR A 142 -9.12 1.86 8.53
CA THR A 142 -9.41 2.42 9.86
C THR A 142 -8.11 2.97 10.43
N GLY A 143 -7.99 4.29 10.48
CA GLY A 143 -6.74 5.01 10.71
C GLY A 143 -6.57 6.12 9.68
N ASP A 144 -5.62 7.01 9.93
CA ASP A 144 -5.35 8.15 9.07
C ASP A 144 -4.49 7.71 7.88
N LEU A 145 -4.73 8.32 6.70
CA LEU A 145 -3.93 8.13 5.51
C LEU A 145 -3.23 9.43 5.16
N THR A 146 -1.90 9.42 5.17
CA THR A 146 -1.10 10.62 4.97
C THR A 146 -0.03 10.44 3.89
N SER A 147 0.15 11.46 3.03
CA SER A 147 1.27 11.49 2.09
C SER A 147 1.86 12.90 1.90
N ASP A 148 3.19 13.04 1.89
CA ASP A 148 3.86 14.35 1.86
C ASP A 148 4.08 14.92 0.45
N LYS A 149 4.35 14.07 -0.55
CA LYS A 149 4.64 14.48 -1.96
C LYS A 149 4.36 13.34 -2.94
N PRO A 150 3.15 12.75 -2.95
CA PRO A 150 2.90 11.61 -3.82
C PRO A 150 2.98 11.99 -5.29
N THR A 151 3.57 11.12 -6.10
CA THR A 151 3.52 11.15 -7.57
C THR A 151 2.76 9.91 -8.02
N GLY A 152 1.50 10.10 -8.38
CA GLY A 152 0.51 9.03 -8.54
C GLY A 152 -0.80 9.40 -7.86
N ASP A 153 -1.85 8.65 -8.16
CA ASP A 153 -3.18 8.90 -7.61
C ASP A 153 -3.30 8.33 -6.19
N LEU A 154 -4.05 9.01 -5.33
CA LEU A 154 -4.32 8.63 -3.96
C LEU A 154 -5.83 8.38 -3.81
N ALA A 155 -6.22 7.12 -3.56
CA ALA A 155 -7.61 6.69 -3.60
C ALA A 155 -8.01 5.91 -2.34
N SER A 156 -9.19 6.21 -1.78
CA SER A 156 -9.73 5.43 -0.65
C SER A 156 -11.24 5.17 -0.73
N ASP A 157 -11.67 3.91 -0.58
CA ASP A 157 -13.09 3.52 -0.45
C ASP A 157 -13.46 3.36 1.03
N LYS A 158 -14.41 4.15 1.52
CA LYS A 158 -14.93 4.15 2.91
C LYS A 158 -13.85 4.27 4.00
N PRO A 159 -12.92 5.23 3.93
CA PRO A 159 -11.99 5.44 5.03
C PRO A 159 -12.72 5.87 6.31
N THR A 160 -12.23 5.38 7.44
CA THR A 160 -12.57 5.86 8.78
C THR A 160 -11.29 6.43 9.39
N GLY A 161 -11.18 7.75 9.44
CA GLY A 161 -9.93 8.47 9.67
C GLY A 161 -9.74 9.56 8.63
N ASP A 162 -8.79 10.44 8.87
CA ASP A 162 -8.50 11.57 8.01
C ASP A 162 -7.63 11.15 6.83
N LEU A 163 -7.83 11.77 5.67
CA LEU A 163 -7.05 11.54 4.46
C LEU A 163 -6.40 12.86 4.05
N ALA A 164 -5.07 12.93 4.15
CA ALA A 164 -4.30 14.16 3.99
C ALA A 164 -3.14 14.01 2.98
N SER A 165 -2.95 15.02 2.14
CA SER A 165 -1.84 15.03 1.18
C SER A 165 -1.18 16.41 1.01
N ASP A 166 0.12 16.52 1.24
CA ASP A 166 0.93 17.69 0.86
C ASP A 166 1.44 17.53 -0.58
N LYS A 167 1.36 18.60 -1.37
CA LYS A 167 1.84 18.71 -2.76
C LYS A 167 1.64 17.46 -3.64
N PRO A 168 0.43 16.84 -3.72
CA PRO A 168 0.22 15.69 -4.58
C PRO A 168 0.37 16.06 -6.06
N THR A 169 1.04 15.17 -6.78
CA THR A 169 1.12 15.11 -8.25
C THR A 169 0.34 13.90 -8.74
N GLY A 170 -0.98 14.04 -8.73
CA GLY A 170 -1.98 13.02 -9.03
C GLY A 170 -3.31 13.42 -8.40
N ASP A 171 -4.36 12.70 -8.73
CA ASP A 171 -5.71 12.94 -8.20
C ASP A 171 -5.83 12.35 -6.78
N LEU A 172 -6.53 13.06 -5.90
CA LEU A 172 -6.90 12.59 -4.56
C LEU A 172 -8.41 12.36 -4.51
N ALA A 173 -8.84 11.12 -4.26
CA ALA A 173 -10.25 10.79 -4.25
C ALA A 173 -10.67 9.89 -3.08
N SER A 174 -11.90 10.11 -2.59
CA SER A 174 -12.50 9.23 -1.58
C SER A 174 -14.00 8.98 -1.79
N ASP A 175 -14.45 7.73 -1.66
CA ASP A 175 -15.88 7.34 -1.63
C ASP A 175 -16.33 7.09 -0.19
N LYS A 176 -17.31 7.84 0.30
CA LYS A 176 -17.88 7.78 1.66
C LYS A 176 -16.86 7.89 2.80
N PRO A 177 -15.95 8.89 2.82
CA PRO A 177 -15.06 9.09 3.95
C PRO A 177 -15.83 9.44 5.22
N THR A 178 -15.37 8.87 6.34
CA THR A 178 -15.73 9.26 7.70
C THR A 178 -14.49 9.83 8.37
N GLY A 179 -14.28 11.12 8.18
CA GLY A 179 -13.06 11.85 8.51
C GLY A 179 -12.88 12.99 7.52
N ASP A 180 -11.92 13.86 7.78
CA ASP A 180 -11.63 15.01 6.95
C ASP A 180 -10.76 14.61 5.75
N LEU A 181 -10.97 15.28 4.62
CA LEU A 181 -10.16 15.12 3.42
C LEU A 181 -9.47 16.45 3.11
N ALA A 182 -8.14 16.48 3.17
CA ALA A 182 -7.36 17.70 3.06
C ALA A 182 -6.21 17.58 2.05
N SER A 183 -5.97 18.64 1.28
CA SER A 183 -4.75 18.73 0.46
C SER A 183 -4.13 20.12 0.39
N ASP A 184 -2.81 20.21 0.58
CA ASP A 184 -2.02 21.44 0.40
C ASP A 184 -1.31 21.45 -0.97
N LYS A 185 -1.54 22.47 -1.79
CA LYS A 185 -0.98 22.66 -3.14
C LYS A 185 -1.13 21.46 -4.08
N PRO A 186 -2.33 20.83 -4.22
CA PRO A 186 -2.50 19.74 -5.16
C PRO A 186 -2.34 20.20 -6.61
N THR A 187 -1.71 19.36 -7.43
CA THR A 187 -1.67 19.54 -8.90
C THR A 187 -2.70 18.73 -9.65
N GLY A 188 -3.20 17.63 -9.07
CA GLY A 188 -4.38 16.92 -9.56
C GLY A 188 -5.68 17.41 -8.91
N ASP A 189 -6.77 16.73 -9.25
CA ASP A 189 -8.11 17.02 -8.75
C ASP A 189 -8.29 16.44 -7.34
N LEU A 190 -9.09 17.12 -6.50
CA LEU A 190 -9.52 16.64 -5.20
C LEU A 190 -11.04 16.35 -5.23
N ALA A 191 -11.43 15.10 -5.02
CA ALA A 191 -12.81 14.65 -5.16
C ALA A 191 -13.31 13.79 -3.97
N SER A 192 -14.58 13.98 -3.58
CA SER A 192 -15.23 13.10 -2.62
C SER A 192 -16.70 12.79 -2.95
N ASP A 193 -17.14 11.54 -2.77
CA ASP A 193 -18.56 11.13 -2.85
C ASP A 193 -19.11 10.82 -1.46
N LYS A 194 -20.15 11.55 -1.01
CA LYS A 194 -20.80 11.42 0.32
C LYS A 194 -19.86 11.53 1.52
N PRO A 195 -19.03 12.57 1.66
CA PRO A 195 -18.20 12.75 2.84
C PRO A 195 -19.01 13.05 4.11
N THR A 196 -18.55 12.46 5.22
CA THR A 196 -19.05 12.71 6.59
C THR A 196 -18.14 13.64 7.41
N GLY A 197 -17.02 14.08 6.85
CA GLY A 197 -16.17 15.15 7.38
C GLY A 197 -16.01 16.30 6.39
N ASP A 198 -15.11 17.22 6.72
CA ASP A 198 -14.82 18.41 5.92
C ASP A 198 -13.93 18.07 4.73
N LEU A 199 -14.07 18.85 3.66
CA LEU A 199 -13.23 18.76 2.47
C LEU A 199 -12.52 20.09 2.25
N ALA A 200 -11.18 20.08 2.33
CA ALA A 200 -10.36 21.28 2.27
C ALA A 200 -9.22 21.18 1.24
N SER A 201 -8.99 22.26 0.50
CA SER A 201 -7.80 22.39 -0.36
C SER A 201 -7.16 23.78 -0.28
N ASP A 202 -5.87 23.83 0.09
CA ASP A 202 -5.07 25.06 0.07
C ASP A 202 -4.32 25.19 -1.26
N LYS A 203 -4.47 26.32 -1.96
CA LYS A 203 -3.80 26.62 -3.25
C LYS A 203 -3.84 25.48 -4.29
N PRO A 204 -4.99 24.85 -4.59
CA PRO A 204 -5.07 23.85 -5.66
C PRO A 204 -4.57 24.35 -7.02
N THR A 205 -4.25 23.45 -7.93
CA THR A 205 -4.17 23.75 -9.36
C THR A 205 -5.18 22.93 -10.17
N GLY A 206 -5.59 21.77 -9.66
CA GLY A 206 -6.76 21.01 -10.11
C GLY A 206 -8.08 21.51 -9.51
N ASP A 207 -9.15 20.79 -9.84
CA ASP A 207 -10.51 21.07 -9.39
C ASP A 207 -10.78 20.50 -7.99
N LEU A 208 -11.70 21.14 -7.25
CA LEU A 208 -12.25 20.63 -6.00
C LEU A 208 -13.72 20.24 -6.21
N ALA A 209 -14.09 19.00 -5.90
CA ALA A 209 -15.45 18.49 -6.08
C ALA A 209 -15.94 17.64 -4.90
N SER A 210 -17.22 17.77 -4.56
CA SER A 210 -17.91 16.90 -3.62
C SER A 210 -19.35 16.61 -4.05
N ASP A 211 -19.77 15.33 -4.02
CA ASP A 211 -21.16 14.91 -4.21
C ASP A 211 -21.80 14.60 -2.86
N LYS A 212 -22.94 15.23 -2.54
CA LYS A 212 -23.71 15.02 -1.29
C LYS A 212 -22.88 15.11 0.01
N PRO A 213 -22.10 16.17 0.24
CA PRO A 213 -21.39 16.35 1.49
C PRO A 213 -22.35 16.55 2.66
N THR A 214 -21.93 16.09 3.84
CA THR A 214 -22.54 16.47 5.12
C THR A 214 -21.67 17.43 5.94
N GLY A 215 -20.35 17.46 5.69
CA GLY A 215 -19.40 18.45 6.20
C GLY A 215 -19.22 19.66 5.28
N ASP A 216 -18.31 20.55 5.66
CA ASP A 216 -18.04 21.80 4.95
C ASP A 216 -17.09 21.60 3.76
N LEU A 217 -17.16 22.55 2.81
CA LEU A 217 -16.30 22.62 1.64
C LEU A 217 -15.48 23.90 1.66
N ALA A 218 -14.16 23.78 1.75
CA ALA A 218 -13.23 24.91 1.78
C ALA A 218 -12.18 24.82 0.66
N SER A 219 -11.96 25.93 -0.04
CA SER A 219 -10.87 26.05 -1.01
C SER A 219 -10.28 27.46 -0.99
N ASP A 220 -8.98 27.55 -0.71
CA ASP A 220 -8.24 28.78 -0.90
C ASP A 220 -7.99 28.97 -2.40
N LYS A 221 -8.82 29.82 -3.00
CA LYS A 221 -8.96 30.02 -4.44
C LYS A 221 -7.63 30.09 -5.21
N PRO A 222 -7.42 29.22 -6.21
CA PRO A 222 -6.41 29.37 -7.24
C PRO A 222 -6.96 29.86 -8.59
N THR A 223 -6.06 30.22 -9.51
CA THR A 223 -6.32 30.70 -10.88
C THR A 223 -6.86 29.59 -11.80
N VAL A 224 -8.13 29.65 -12.20
CA VAL A 224 -8.77 28.64 -13.08
C VAL A 224 -8.80 29.07 -14.56
N PRO A 225 -8.29 28.26 -15.52
CA PRO A 225 -8.66 28.34 -16.94
C PRO A 225 -10.02 27.65 -17.22
N LYS A 226 -11.00 28.43 -17.68
CA LYS A 226 -12.45 28.18 -17.87
C LYS A 226 -13.00 26.86 -18.46
N HIS A 227 -12.23 25.83 -18.80
CA HIS A 227 -12.64 24.87 -19.85
C HIS A 227 -13.07 23.43 -19.45
N LEU A 228 -13.15 23.01 -18.19
CA LEU A 228 -13.40 21.57 -17.86
C LEU A 228 -14.54 21.26 -16.86
N LYS A 229 -15.67 21.96 -16.95
CA LYS A 229 -16.85 21.80 -16.06
C LYS A 229 -17.59 20.44 -16.01
N THR A 230 -17.06 19.32 -16.50
CA THR A 230 -17.79 18.02 -16.49
C THR A 230 -16.86 16.80 -16.46
N ARG A 231 -16.46 16.28 -15.27
CA ARG A 231 -15.68 15.02 -15.16
C ARG A 231 -15.98 14.08 -13.96
N ILE A 232 -17.11 14.21 -13.26
CA ILE A 232 -17.47 13.29 -12.15
C ILE A 232 -17.69 11.82 -12.61
N ASN A 233 -17.95 11.56 -13.89
CA ASN A 233 -18.26 10.21 -14.38
C ASN A 233 -17.04 9.37 -14.78
N ASP A 234 -15.86 9.97 -14.99
CA ASP A 234 -14.70 9.25 -15.52
C ASP A 234 -13.93 8.48 -14.43
N TYR A 235 -13.92 8.98 -13.19
CA TYR A 235 -13.15 8.39 -12.08
C TYR A 235 -13.70 7.01 -11.64
N LYS A 236 -15.02 6.81 -11.69
CA LYS A 236 -15.65 5.49 -11.45
C LYS A 236 -15.18 4.41 -12.42
N TYR A 237 -14.74 4.78 -13.62
CA TYR A 237 -14.31 3.84 -14.65
C TYR A 237 -12.85 3.40 -14.49
N ALA A 238 -12.00 4.26 -13.90
CA ALA A 238 -10.59 3.97 -13.66
C ALA A 238 -10.40 2.97 -12.51
N TYR A 239 -11.05 3.19 -11.36
CA TYR A 239 -11.04 2.27 -10.21
C TYR A 239 -11.52 0.86 -10.61
N TYR A 240 -12.60 0.77 -11.40
CA TYR A 240 -13.12 -0.52 -11.84
C TYR A 240 -12.17 -1.28 -12.78
N LYS A 241 -11.31 -0.59 -13.53
CA LYS A 241 -10.35 -1.22 -14.44
C LYS A 241 -9.06 -1.64 -13.74
N SER A 242 -8.55 -0.85 -12.80
CA SER A 242 -7.33 -1.20 -12.05
C SER A 242 -7.57 -2.39 -11.11
N SER A 243 -8.73 -2.47 -10.44
CA SER A 243 -9.06 -3.57 -9.52
C SER A 243 -9.32 -4.92 -10.22
N ILE A 244 -9.67 -4.94 -11.51
CA ILE A 244 -9.96 -6.20 -12.24
C ILE A 244 -8.71 -6.84 -12.86
N GLN A 245 -7.64 -6.09 -13.09
CA GLN A 245 -6.45 -6.64 -13.78
C GLN A 245 -5.48 -7.44 -12.88
N LYS A 246 -5.59 -7.37 -11.53
CA LYS A 246 -4.63 -8.02 -10.60
C LYS A 246 -5.04 -9.42 -10.06
N TYR A 247 -6.13 -10.05 -10.52
CA TYR A 247 -6.49 -11.44 -10.11
C TYR A 247 -6.80 -12.41 -11.28
N PRO A 248 -5.80 -13.08 -11.89
CA PRO A 248 -6.07 -14.13 -12.87
C PRO A 248 -6.29 -15.48 -12.18
N GLN A 249 -7.55 -15.82 -11.86
CA GLN A 249 -7.91 -17.22 -11.58
C GLN A 249 -8.08 -17.98 -12.91
N GLN A 250 -6.94 -18.53 -13.33
CA GLN A 250 -6.74 -19.84 -13.96
C GLN A 250 -7.97 -20.73 -14.31
N HIS A 251 -8.02 -21.08 -15.61
CA HIS A 251 -8.11 -22.45 -16.17
C HIS A 251 -9.45 -23.07 -16.69
N HIS A 252 -9.45 -23.25 -18.02
CA HIS A 252 -9.95 -24.35 -18.88
C HIS A 252 -11.37 -24.35 -19.51
N ILE A 253 -11.41 -23.78 -20.73
CA ILE A 253 -11.95 -24.27 -22.03
C ILE A 253 -12.65 -25.66 -22.04
N TYR A 254 -13.88 -25.75 -22.62
CA TYR A 254 -14.17 -26.40 -23.91
C TYR A 254 -15.56 -26.03 -24.46
N ILE A 255 -15.56 -25.49 -25.69
CA ILE A 255 -16.72 -25.26 -26.56
C ILE A 255 -16.96 -26.53 -27.39
N THR A 256 -18.18 -27.08 -27.40
CA THR A 256 -18.95 -27.35 -28.64
C THR A 256 -20.36 -27.87 -28.32
N LYS A 257 -21.38 -27.15 -28.78
CA LYS A 257 -22.64 -27.77 -29.22
C LYS A 257 -22.67 -27.59 -30.74
N ASN A 258 -22.52 -28.67 -31.48
CA ASN A 258 -22.98 -28.73 -32.86
C ASN A 258 -24.49 -28.97 -32.86
N VAL A 259 -25.15 -28.31 -33.82
CA VAL A 259 -26.51 -28.60 -34.28
C VAL A 259 -26.57 -30.01 -34.86
#